data_AF-A0A1I1KIG8-F1
#
_entry.id   AF-A0A1I1KIG8-F1
#
_cell.length_a   1.000
_cell.length_b   1.000
_cell.length_c   1.000
_cell.angle_alpha   90.00
_cell.angle_beta   90.00
_cell.angle_gamma   90.00
#
_symmetry.space_group_name_H-M   'P 1'
#
loop_
_entity.id
_entity.type
_entity.pdbx_description
1 polymer ?
#
loop_
_entity_poly.entity_id
_entity_poly.type
_entity_poly.pdbx_seq_one_letter_code
_entity_poly.pdbx_strand_id
1 'polypeptide(L)'
;MSTSPTWYDLLDVDPTASTDEIRAAWKTAVADLDPTDRRFRRFSEAAAVLLDEQRRADYDASLPSAAVADTRPLPEELSPGAAASSVGDLPETEPGISDIEPAPVSVEHDPAIAGRTGRSRLADLRPVPLWLIAVAAALAVVLVAAAAFSWTRPDPKAIESNADSARSAAERAVVPVLSYDYRSLDEGQKEAESWLTPRYRDKDYRPLFATIKQNAPGTQTVVATKVVESAIVRAGEDRVEVMVLLDRPTTNKQQTSPVTYEDHVRVTMQRSGDDWLVDDMTT
;
A
#
# COMPACT_ATOMS: atom_id res chain seq x y z
N MET A 1 19.43 -29.29 -1.67
CA MET A 1 19.59 -28.05 -0.89
C MET A 1 20.52 -27.16 -1.70
N SER A 2 20.00 -26.10 -2.30
CA SER A 2 20.82 -25.16 -3.07
C SER A 2 21.27 -24.06 -2.11
N THR A 3 22.50 -24.14 -1.61
CA THR A 3 23.07 -23.07 -0.79
C THR A 3 23.26 -21.85 -1.70
N SER A 4 22.68 -20.71 -1.32
CA SER A 4 22.90 -19.46 -2.07
C SER A 4 24.38 -19.06 -1.92
N PRO A 5 25.04 -18.59 -2.99
CA PRO A 5 26.44 -18.17 -2.92
C PRO A 5 26.61 -17.03 -1.91
N THR A 6 27.66 -17.09 -1.12
CA THR A 6 28.01 -16.07 -0.11
C THR A 6 28.58 -14.82 -0.79
N TRP A 7 28.65 -13.69 -0.06
CA TRP A 7 29.34 -12.48 -0.55
C TRP A 7 30.83 -12.72 -0.85
N TYR A 8 31.46 -13.67 -0.14
CA TYR A 8 32.83 -14.12 -0.39
C TYR A 8 32.93 -14.88 -1.73
N ASP A 9 31.98 -15.80 -1.99
CA ASP A 9 31.92 -16.55 -3.25
C ASP A 9 31.64 -15.63 -4.45
N LEU A 10 30.91 -14.53 -4.24
CA LEU A 10 30.61 -13.56 -5.29
C LEU A 10 31.84 -12.74 -5.69
N LEU A 11 32.71 -12.36 -4.75
CA LEU A 11 33.94 -11.62 -5.08
C LEU A 11 35.15 -12.55 -5.33
N ASP A 12 34.97 -13.86 -5.22
CA ASP A 12 36.03 -14.88 -5.32
C ASP A 12 37.18 -14.61 -4.33
N VAL A 13 36.82 -14.32 -3.07
CA VAL A 13 37.77 -13.98 -1.99
C VAL A 13 37.54 -14.85 -0.75
N ASP A 14 38.61 -15.18 -0.04
CA ASP A 14 38.55 -15.97 1.20
C ASP A 14 37.87 -15.19 2.34
N PRO A 15 37.12 -15.83 3.25
CA PRO A 15 36.56 -15.19 4.45
C PRO A 15 37.59 -14.48 5.34
N THR A 16 38.86 -14.85 5.26
CA THR A 16 39.97 -14.25 6.00
C THR A 16 40.71 -13.15 5.23
N ALA A 17 40.27 -12.80 4.01
CA ALA A 17 40.91 -11.80 3.16
C ALA A 17 40.93 -10.40 3.83
N SER A 18 42.02 -9.69 3.62
CA SER A 18 42.19 -8.30 4.05
C SER A 18 41.33 -7.34 3.23
N THR A 19 41.05 -6.16 3.78
CA THR A 19 40.28 -5.10 3.11
C THR A 19 40.91 -4.68 1.77
N ASP A 20 42.24 -4.72 1.67
CA ASP A 20 42.95 -4.38 0.44
C ASP A 20 42.77 -5.44 -0.65
N GLU A 21 42.74 -6.72 -0.27
CA GLU A 21 42.46 -7.83 -1.19
C GLU A 21 41.01 -7.78 -1.68
N ILE A 22 40.05 -7.49 -0.79
CA ILE A 22 38.62 -7.34 -1.16
C ILE A 22 38.45 -6.17 -2.14
N ARG A 23 39.13 -5.04 -1.92
CA ARG A 23 39.08 -3.89 -2.84
C ARG A 23 39.68 -4.23 -4.21
N ALA A 24 40.79 -4.98 -4.23
CA ALA A 24 41.42 -5.42 -5.47
C ALA A 24 40.54 -6.40 -6.25
N ALA A 25 39.91 -7.35 -5.56
CA ALA A 25 38.99 -8.32 -6.13
C ALA A 25 37.75 -7.63 -6.71
N TRP A 26 37.12 -6.73 -5.95
CA TRP A 26 36.00 -5.92 -6.44
C TRP A 26 36.38 -5.12 -7.69
N LYS A 27 37.52 -4.41 -7.68
CA LYS A 27 37.98 -3.62 -8.83
C LYS A 27 38.17 -4.49 -10.09
N THR A 28 38.63 -5.73 -9.91
CA THR A 28 38.80 -6.69 -11.00
C THR A 28 37.44 -7.20 -11.49
N ALA A 29 36.53 -7.55 -10.58
CA ALA A 29 35.20 -8.08 -10.90
C ALA A 29 34.32 -7.07 -11.65
N VAL A 30 34.50 -5.77 -11.42
CA VAL A 30 33.72 -4.70 -12.07
C VAL A 30 34.41 -4.06 -13.26
N ALA A 31 35.66 -4.43 -13.58
CA ALA A 31 36.48 -3.74 -14.59
C ALA A 31 35.83 -3.68 -15.98
N ASP A 32 35.15 -4.76 -16.38
CA ASP A 32 34.51 -4.90 -17.68
C ASP A 32 32.98 -4.73 -17.63
N LEU A 33 32.43 -4.34 -16.47
CA LEU A 33 31.00 -4.22 -16.26
C LEU A 33 30.54 -2.78 -16.35
N ASP A 34 29.40 -2.58 -17.02
CA ASP A 34 28.72 -1.28 -17.02
C ASP A 34 28.18 -0.99 -15.60
N PRO A 35 28.33 0.24 -15.07
CA PRO A 35 27.79 0.63 -13.76
C PRO A 35 26.28 0.38 -13.57
N THR A 36 25.53 0.31 -14.67
CA THR A 36 24.08 0.04 -14.67
C THR A 36 23.73 -1.45 -14.71
N ASP A 37 24.71 -2.33 -14.89
CA ASP A 37 24.52 -3.78 -14.95
C ASP A 37 24.06 -4.34 -13.59
N ARG A 38 23.15 -5.32 -13.62
CA ARG A 38 22.71 -6.07 -12.43
C ARG A 38 23.89 -6.76 -11.74
N ARG A 39 24.89 -7.22 -12.50
CA ARG A 39 26.11 -7.83 -11.95
C ARG A 39 26.99 -6.81 -11.23
N PHE A 40 27.14 -5.61 -11.81
CA PHE A 40 27.86 -4.51 -11.18
C PHE A 40 27.23 -4.13 -9.83
N ARG A 41 25.89 -4.03 -9.78
CA ARG A 41 25.16 -3.78 -8.53
C ARG A 41 25.43 -4.86 -7.48
N ARG A 42 25.33 -6.14 -7.85
CA ARG A 42 25.61 -7.25 -6.92
C ARG A 42 27.05 -7.25 -6.40
N PHE A 43 28.05 -7.03 -7.24
CA PHE A 43 29.45 -6.96 -6.78
C PHE A 43 29.71 -5.72 -5.91
N SER A 44 29.02 -4.61 -6.18
CA SER A 44 29.10 -3.40 -5.37
C SER A 44 28.42 -3.57 -4.01
N GLU A 45 27.29 -4.27 -3.94
CA GLU A 45 26.64 -4.66 -2.67
C GLU A 45 27.55 -5.57 -1.83
N ALA A 46 28.15 -6.60 -2.47
CA ALA A 46 29.11 -7.49 -1.81
C ALA A 46 30.29 -6.72 -1.22
N ALA A 47 30.89 -5.81 -2.00
CA ALA A 47 32.00 -5.00 -1.54
C ALA A 47 31.59 -4.02 -0.44
N ALA A 48 30.38 -3.44 -0.50
CA ALA A 48 29.88 -2.52 0.52
C ALA A 48 29.64 -3.18 1.88
N VAL A 49 29.31 -4.48 1.89
CA VAL A 49 29.19 -5.28 3.13
C VAL A 49 30.57 -5.69 3.64
N LEU A 50 31.45 -6.17 2.76
CA LEU A 50 32.75 -6.74 3.15
C LEU A 50 33.85 -5.69 3.46
N LEU A 51 33.74 -4.47 2.93
CA LEU A 51 34.69 -3.39 3.21
C LEU A 51 34.38 -2.61 4.50
N ASP A 52 33.17 -2.74 5.03
CA ASP A 52 32.75 -2.13 6.29
C ASP A 52 32.95 -3.15 7.43
N GLU A 53 33.78 -2.80 8.41
CA GLU A 53 34.19 -3.72 9.49
C GLU A 53 33.00 -4.22 10.32
N GLN A 54 32.06 -3.33 10.63
CA GLN A 54 30.88 -3.67 11.42
C GLN A 54 29.93 -4.57 10.62
N ARG A 55 29.64 -4.21 9.37
CA ARG A 55 28.76 -5.00 8.50
C ARG A 55 29.34 -6.36 8.15
N ARG A 56 30.66 -6.45 7.98
CA ARG A 56 31.35 -7.73 7.77
C ARG A 56 31.21 -8.63 9.00
N ALA A 57 31.42 -8.10 10.20
CA ALA A 57 31.25 -8.86 11.44
C ALA A 57 29.80 -9.35 11.63
N ASP A 58 28.81 -8.50 11.35
CA ASP A 58 27.38 -8.85 11.41
C ASP A 58 27.03 -9.92 10.36
N TYR A 59 27.59 -9.80 9.14
CA TYR A 59 27.42 -10.78 8.08
C TYR A 59 28.07 -12.13 8.43
N ASP A 60 29.30 -12.14 8.93
CA ASP A 60 30.01 -13.35 9.36
C ASP A 60 29.29 -14.05 10.52
N ALA A 61 28.67 -13.28 11.43
CA ALA A 61 27.84 -13.82 12.50
C ALA A 61 26.51 -14.43 11.99
N SER A 62 26.03 -13.99 10.83
CA SER A 62 24.83 -14.53 10.18
C SER A 62 25.10 -15.80 9.37
N LEU A 63 26.37 -16.06 9.01
CA LEU A 63 26.75 -17.27 8.31
C LEU A 63 26.62 -18.47 9.26
N PRO A 64 26.00 -19.58 8.82
CA PRO A 64 25.91 -20.77 9.64
C PRO A 64 27.32 -21.28 9.92
N SER A 65 27.79 -21.06 11.15
CA SER A 65 29.09 -21.54 11.61
C SER A 65 29.15 -23.05 11.45
N ALA A 66 30.04 -23.52 10.59
CA ALA A 66 30.29 -24.95 10.37
C ALA A 66 31.05 -25.61 11.55
N ALA A 67 30.94 -25.08 12.77
CA ALA A 67 31.61 -25.59 13.95
C ALA A 67 30.82 -25.35 15.25
N VAL A 68 29.66 -25.98 15.41
CA VAL A 68 29.25 -26.63 16.67
C VAL A 68 28.37 -27.83 16.33
N ALA A 69 28.95 -29.02 16.40
CA ALA A 69 28.19 -30.21 16.71
C ALA A 69 27.76 -30.13 18.19
N ASP A 70 26.53 -30.54 18.44
CA ASP A 70 25.98 -31.07 19.69
C ASP A 70 24.93 -30.22 20.46
N THR A 71 23.76 -30.84 20.56
CA THR A 71 22.67 -30.76 21.57
C THR A 71 21.97 -29.44 21.91
N ARG A 72 20.71 -29.28 21.43
CA ARG A 72 19.48 -29.34 22.27
C ARG A 72 18.17 -29.11 21.47
N PRO A 73 16.99 -29.49 22.01
CA PRO A 73 15.92 -30.14 21.25
C PRO A 73 14.81 -29.18 20.78
N LEU A 74 14.07 -29.68 19.80
CA LEU A 74 12.82 -29.16 19.26
C LEU A 74 11.80 -28.83 20.37
N PRO A 75 11.14 -27.65 20.36
CA PRO A 75 9.93 -27.43 21.13
C PRO A 75 8.74 -28.08 20.41
N GLU A 76 8.01 -28.90 21.16
CA GLU A 76 6.74 -29.54 20.83
C GLU A 76 5.74 -28.62 20.11
N GLU A 77 5.24 -29.11 18.97
CA GLU A 77 3.99 -28.65 18.38
C GLU A 77 2.83 -28.98 19.33
N LEU A 78 2.21 -27.94 19.92
CA LEU A 78 0.90 -28.05 20.54
C LEU A 78 -0.18 -27.65 19.53
N SER A 79 -0.88 -28.69 19.07
CA SER A 79 -2.13 -28.66 18.32
C SER A 79 -3.19 -27.78 19.00
N PRO A 80 -4.15 -27.26 18.21
CA PRO A 80 -5.54 -27.57 18.55
C PRO A 80 -6.30 -28.09 17.33
N GLY A 81 -6.90 -29.27 17.50
CA GLY A 81 -7.86 -29.83 16.56
C GLY A 81 -9.20 -29.11 16.60
N ALA A 82 -9.87 -29.05 15.45
CA ALA A 82 -11.32 -28.95 15.35
C ALA A 82 -11.76 -29.52 13.99
N ALA A 83 -12.31 -30.73 14.08
CA ALA A 83 -13.33 -31.41 13.26
C ALA A 83 -13.63 -30.91 11.84
N ALA A 84 -13.56 -31.85 10.89
CA ALA A 84 -14.27 -31.83 9.62
C ALA A 84 -15.24 -33.02 9.50
N SER A 85 -16.37 -32.77 8.84
CA SER A 85 -17.32 -33.72 8.24
C SER A 85 -18.26 -34.46 9.20
N SER A 86 -19.55 -34.72 8.94
CA SER A 86 -20.46 -34.60 7.79
C SER A 86 -21.87 -34.91 8.32
N VAL A 87 -22.96 -34.33 7.77
CA VAL A 87 -24.22 -35.03 7.38
C VAL A 87 -25.02 -34.06 6.52
N GLY A 88 -25.26 -34.43 5.25
CA GLY A 88 -26.35 -33.89 4.46
C GLY A 88 -27.63 -34.73 4.65
N ASP A 89 -28.79 -34.12 4.49
CA ASP A 89 -29.74 -34.45 3.42
C ASP A 89 -30.90 -33.44 3.42
N LEU A 90 -31.27 -32.96 2.24
CA LEU A 90 -32.53 -32.24 1.96
C LEU A 90 -33.58 -33.29 1.53
N PRO A 91 -34.89 -32.98 1.51
CA PRO A 91 -35.42 -32.36 0.29
C PRO A 91 -36.48 -31.28 0.50
N GLU A 92 -36.53 -30.39 -0.49
CA GLU A 92 -37.59 -29.45 -0.84
C GLU A 92 -38.98 -30.09 -0.95
N THR A 93 -40.04 -29.33 -0.68
CA THR A 93 -41.27 -29.28 -1.49
C THR A 93 -42.03 -27.97 -1.24
N GLU A 94 -41.96 -27.03 -2.17
CA GLU A 94 -43.07 -26.12 -2.54
C GLU A 94 -43.96 -26.85 -3.58
N PRO A 95 -45.27 -26.54 -3.79
CA PRO A 95 -45.73 -25.18 -4.17
C PRO A 95 -47.20 -24.78 -3.85
N GLY A 96 -47.48 -23.46 -3.95
CA GLY A 96 -48.44 -22.95 -4.94
C GLY A 96 -49.89 -22.57 -4.55
N ILE A 97 -50.17 -21.25 -4.67
CA ILE A 97 -51.26 -20.60 -5.45
C ILE A 97 -52.69 -20.40 -4.83
N SER A 98 -53.12 -19.12 -4.84
CA SER A 98 -54.47 -18.49 -4.97
C SER A 98 -55.56 -18.77 -3.90
N ASP A 99 -56.50 -17.88 -3.54
CA ASP A 99 -57.35 -16.96 -4.32
C ASP A 99 -57.90 -15.76 -3.49
N ILE A 100 -57.91 -14.57 -4.11
CA ILE A 100 -59.01 -13.60 -4.37
C ILE A 100 -60.17 -13.38 -3.33
N GLU A 101 -60.38 -12.09 -3.02
CA GLU A 101 -61.59 -11.26 -2.67
C GLU A 101 -63.03 -11.86 -2.84
N PRO A 102 -64.16 -11.20 -2.41
CA PRO A 102 -64.37 -9.91 -1.69
C PRO A 102 -65.48 -9.92 -0.58
N ALA A 103 -65.73 -8.74 0.00
CA ALA A 103 -66.87 -8.37 0.87
C ALA A 103 -68.25 -8.48 0.13
N PRO A 104 -69.46 -8.24 0.73
CA PRO A 104 -69.85 -6.90 1.23
C PRO A 104 -70.99 -6.77 2.30
N VAL A 105 -71.22 -5.50 2.70
CA VAL A 105 -72.45 -4.79 3.19
C VAL A 105 -73.19 -5.24 4.47
N SER A 106 -73.21 -4.42 5.53
CA SER A 106 -74.15 -3.30 5.87
C SER A 106 -75.12 -3.78 6.99
N VAL A 107 -75.65 -3.00 7.93
CA VAL A 107 -76.38 -1.72 7.87
C VAL A 107 -76.59 -1.20 9.32
N GLU A 108 -76.42 0.13 9.53
CA GLU A 108 -77.07 1.05 10.52
C GLU A 108 -77.03 0.72 12.05
N HIS A 109 -77.12 1.67 12.99
CA HIS A 109 -77.81 2.96 13.01
C HIS A 109 -77.16 3.85 14.10
N ASP A 110 -77.02 5.14 13.81
CA ASP A 110 -76.82 6.21 14.80
C ASP A 110 -78.20 6.57 15.40
N PRO A 111 -78.28 7.04 16.66
CA PRO A 111 -78.46 8.48 16.75
C PRO A 111 -77.68 9.15 17.89
N ALA A 112 -77.19 10.34 17.54
CA ALA A 112 -76.75 11.42 18.40
C ALA A 112 -77.65 11.69 19.63
N ILE A 113 -77.06 12.27 20.69
CA ILE A 113 -77.31 13.65 21.17
C ILE A 113 -76.54 13.93 22.49
N ALA A 114 -75.98 15.15 22.55
CA ALA A 114 -75.66 15.97 23.72
C ALA A 114 -74.43 15.66 24.61
N GLY A 115 -73.34 16.37 24.28
CA GLY A 115 -72.76 17.43 25.11
C GLY A 115 -72.58 17.18 26.62
N ARG A 116 -71.31 17.05 27.04
CA ARG A 116 -70.86 17.60 28.33
C ARG A 116 -69.37 17.94 28.31
N THR A 117 -69.10 19.23 28.43
CA THR A 117 -67.82 19.82 28.82
C THR A 117 -67.31 19.19 30.12
N GLY A 118 -66.03 18.83 30.18
CA GLY A 118 -65.44 18.46 31.47
C GLY A 118 -64.06 17.83 31.44
N ARG A 119 -63.06 18.67 31.71
CA ARG A 119 -61.87 18.41 32.53
C ARG A 119 -60.68 17.74 31.85
N SER A 120 -59.69 18.59 31.61
CA SER A 120 -58.25 18.33 31.65
C SER A 120 -57.90 17.18 32.60
N ARG A 121 -57.56 16.02 32.03
CA ARG A 121 -56.81 14.99 32.73
C ARG A 121 -55.36 15.46 32.76
N LEU A 122 -54.98 16.14 33.85
CA LEU A 122 -53.59 16.16 34.28
C LEU A 122 -53.21 14.69 34.48
N ALA A 123 -52.37 14.18 33.59
CA ALA A 123 -51.84 12.83 33.70
C ALA A 123 -51.12 12.72 35.05
N ASP A 124 -51.52 11.74 35.85
CA ASP A 124 -50.81 11.29 37.05
C ASP A 124 -49.38 10.89 36.65
N LEU A 125 -48.43 11.82 36.81
CA LEU A 125 -47.01 11.54 36.67
C LEU A 125 -46.57 10.83 37.95
N ARG A 126 -46.57 9.49 37.91
CA ARG A 126 -45.91 8.68 38.96
C ARG A 126 -44.47 9.20 39.13
N PRO A 127 -44.00 9.42 40.38
CA PRO A 127 -42.64 9.91 40.60
C PRO A 127 -41.66 8.86 40.06
N VAL A 128 -40.96 9.21 38.97
CA VAL A 128 -39.91 8.37 38.43
C VAL A 128 -38.82 8.28 39.50
N PRO A 129 -38.47 7.08 39.98
CA PRO A 129 -37.46 6.96 41.02
C PRO A 129 -36.11 7.47 40.50
N LEU A 130 -35.41 8.25 41.33
CA LEU A 130 -34.20 9.00 40.97
C LEU A 130 -33.11 8.13 40.32
N TRP A 131 -33.05 6.84 40.66
CA TRP A 131 -32.10 5.89 40.07
C TRP A 131 -32.36 5.63 38.57
N LEU A 132 -33.61 5.65 38.11
CA LEU A 132 -33.93 5.52 36.68
C LEU A 132 -33.46 6.74 35.90
N ILE A 133 -33.55 7.93 36.48
CA ILE A 133 -33.04 9.18 35.88
C ILE A 133 -31.51 9.13 35.79
N ALA A 134 -30.83 8.66 36.83
CA ALA A 134 -29.38 8.49 36.83
C ALA A 134 -28.91 7.47 35.77
N VAL A 135 -29.60 6.34 35.63
CA VAL A 135 -29.31 5.32 34.61
C VAL A 135 -29.56 5.87 33.20
N ALA A 136 -30.66 6.59 32.98
CA ALA A 136 -30.96 7.20 31.68
C ALA A 136 -29.93 8.29 31.30
N ALA A 137 -29.49 9.10 32.27
CA ALA A 137 -28.45 10.10 32.06
C ALA A 137 -27.09 9.45 31.72
N ALA A 138 -26.71 8.38 32.42
CA ALA A 138 -25.50 7.62 32.11
C ALA A 138 -25.55 7.00 30.70
N LEU A 139 -26.69 6.42 30.32
CA LEU A 139 -26.90 5.87 28.98
C LEU A 139 -26.80 6.96 27.90
N ALA A 140 -27.37 8.14 28.15
CA ALA A 140 -27.27 9.27 27.23
C ALA A 140 -25.82 9.74 27.04
N VAL A 141 -25.02 9.81 28.11
CA VAL A 141 -23.59 10.14 28.03
C VAL A 141 -22.84 9.10 27.20
N VAL A 142 -23.12 7.81 27.40
CA VAL A 142 -22.49 6.73 26.61
C VAL A 142 -22.88 6.83 25.13
N LEU A 143 -24.15 7.11 24.81
CA LEU A 143 -24.61 7.28 23.43
C LEU A 143 -23.98 8.51 22.76
N VAL A 144 -23.85 9.63 23.48
CA VAL A 144 -23.17 10.83 22.97
C VAL A 144 -21.69 10.55 22.74
N ALA A 145 -21.02 9.85 23.67
CA ALA A 145 -19.62 9.46 23.50
C ALA A 145 -19.44 8.49 22.32
N ALA A 146 -20.35 7.52 22.14
CA ALA A 146 -20.34 6.59 21.01
C ALA A 146 -20.59 7.31 19.67
N ALA A 147 -21.52 8.26 19.63
CA ALA A 147 -21.78 9.08 18.45
C ALA A 147 -20.60 9.98 18.10
N ALA A 148 -19.98 10.63 19.10
CA ALA A 148 -18.78 11.43 18.92
C ALA A 148 -17.61 10.58 18.42
N PHE A 149 -17.41 9.39 19.00
CA PHE A 149 -16.37 8.46 18.56
C PHE A 149 -16.63 7.92 17.15
N SER A 150 -17.89 7.64 16.79
CA SER A 150 -18.25 7.26 15.43
C SER A 150 -18.01 8.36 14.42
N TRP A 151 -18.17 9.64 14.80
CA TRP A 151 -17.90 10.79 13.94
C TRP A 151 -16.41 10.99 13.67
N THR A 152 -15.54 10.51 14.55
CA THR A 152 -14.08 10.58 14.35
C THR A 152 -13.53 9.50 13.41
N ARG A 153 -14.35 8.53 12.99
CA ARG A 153 -13.90 7.51 12.04
C ARG A 153 -14.04 8.01 10.60
N PRO A 154 -12.99 7.85 9.77
CA PRO A 154 -13.08 8.05 8.33
C PRO A 154 -14.27 7.32 7.71
N ASP A 155 -14.99 7.98 6.81
CA ASP A 155 -16.05 7.33 6.03
C ASP A 155 -15.40 6.29 5.09
N PRO A 156 -15.70 4.98 5.22
CA PRO A 156 -15.13 3.95 4.37
C PRO A 156 -15.35 4.20 2.87
N LYS A 157 -16.48 4.82 2.50
CA LYS A 157 -16.77 5.14 1.08
C LYS A 157 -15.90 6.28 0.56
N ALA A 158 -15.58 7.25 1.41
CA ALA A 158 -14.68 8.33 1.06
C ALA A 158 -13.26 7.80 0.87
N ILE A 159 -12.81 6.85 1.70
CA ILE A 159 -11.51 6.20 1.54
C ILE A 159 -11.42 5.47 0.20
N GLU A 160 -12.43 4.67 -0.17
CA GLU A 160 -12.44 3.93 -1.43
C GLU A 160 -12.38 4.88 -2.64
N SER A 161 -13.25 5.90 -2.65
CA SER A 161 -13.27 6.91 -3.72
C SER A 161 -11.95 7.69 -3.83
N ASN A 162 -11.32 7.99 -2.69
CA ASN A 162 -10.02 8.65 -2.64
C ASN A 162 -8.91 7.73 -3.17
N ALA A 163 -8.99 6.44 -2.87
CA ALA A 163 -8.01 5.45 -3.33
C ALA A 163 -8.03 5.30 -4.86
N ASP A 164 -9.22 5.19 -5.47
CA ASP A 164 -9.35 5.13 -6.93
C ASP A 164 -8.87 6.42 -7.62
N SER A 165 -9.20 7.58 -7.03
CA SER A 165 -8.76 8.88 -7.52
C SER A 165 -7.24 9.02 -7.45
N ALA A 166 -6.64 8.60 -6.33
CA ALA A 166 -5.20 8.61 -6.14
C ALA A 166 -4.49 7.63 -7.08
N ARG A 167 -5.04 6.42 -7.29
CA ARG A 167 -4.53 5.44 -8.26
C ARG A 167 -4.50 6.03 -9.66
N SER A 168 -5.61 6.61 -10.12
CA SER A 168 -5.70 7.25 -11.43
C SER A 168 -4.75 8.45 -11.58
N ALA A 169 -4.46 9.16 -10.48
CA ALA A 169 -3.46 10.22 -10.46
C ALA A 169 -2.03 9.68 -10.49
N ALA A 170 -1.73 8.60 -9.77
CA ALA A 170 -0.43 7.94 -9.80
C ALA A 170 -0.09 7.48 -11.21
N GLU A 171 -1.00 6.80 -11.91
CA GLU A 171 -0.80 6.34 -13.29
C GLU A 171 -0.45 7.49 -14.26
N ARG A 172 -1.08 8.66 -14.08
CA ARG A 172 -0.80 9.85 -14.88
C ARG A 172 0.52 10.51 -14.50
N ALA A 173 0.84 10.55 -13.20
CA ALA A 173 2.04 11.20 -12.67
C ALA A 173 3.32 10.42 -13.00
N VAL A 174 3.30 9.09 -12.92
CA VAL A 174 4.51 8.27 -13.13
C VAL A 174 5.07 8.42 -14.54
N VAL A 175 4.22 8.68 -15.54
CA VAL A 175 4.65 8.80 -16.94
C VAL A 175 5.64 9.96 -17.13
N PRO A 176 5.29 11.24 -16.85
CA PRO A 176 6.22 12.34 -16.97
C PRO A 176 7.33 12.31 -15.90
N VAL A 177 7.07 11.76 -14.71
CA VAL A 177 8.09 11.72 -13.63
C VAL A 177 9.23 10.73 -13.94
N LEU A 178 8.94 9.61 -14.60
CA LEU A 178 9.92 8.57 -14.93
C LEU A 178 10.42 8.60 -16.38
N SER A 179 9.87 9.48 -17.20
CA SER A 179 10.32 9.71 -18.58
C SER A 179 11.26 10.90 -18.67
N TYR A 180 12.20 10.85 -19.61
CA TYR A 180 12.96 12.02 -20.02
C TYR A 180 13.52 11.87 -21.43
N ASP A 181 13.76 13.01 -22.08
CA ASP A 181 14.41 13.07 -23.38
C ASP A 181 15.58 14.05 -23.30
N TYR A 182 16.78 13.63 -23.70
CA TYR A 182 17.97 14.48 -23.67
C TYR A 182 17.82 15.80 -24.45
N ARG A 183 16.85 15.89 -25.38
CA ARG A 183 16.58 17.07 -26.21
C ARG A 183 15.70 18.11 -25.51
N SER A 184 14.92 17.71 -24.50
CA SER A 184 13.89 18.55 -23.86
C SER A 184 13.86 18.38 -22.33
N LEU A 185 15.04 18.22 -21.71
CA LEU A 185 15.19 17.94 -20.28
C LEU A 185 14.57 19.02 -19.39
N ASP A 186 14.68 20.30 -19.75
CA ASP A 186 14.12 21.40 -18.94
C ASP A 186 12.60 21.40 -18.94
N GLU A 187 12.00 21.13 -20.10
CA GLU A 187 10.54 21.06 -20.24
C GLU A 187 10.00 19.82 -19.52
N GLY A 188 10.63 18.66 -19.73
CA GLY A 188 10.27 17.42 -19.03
C GLY A 188 10.40 17.54 -17.52
N GLN A 189 11.46 18.19 -17.01
CA GLN A 189 11.60 18.46 -15.58
C GLN A 189 10.44 19.30 -15.07
N LYS A 190 10.12 20.41 -15.75
CA LYS A 190 9.04 21.31 -15.33
C LYS A 190 7.67 20.62 -15.32
N GLU A 191 7.41 19.78 -16.32
CA GLU A 191 6.20 18.97 -16.39
C GLU A 191 6.11 18.01 -15.21
N ALA A 192 7.17 17.23 -14.96
CA ALA A 192 7.23 16.30 -13.85
C ALA A 192 7.07 16.99 -12.49
N GLU A 193 7.73 18.13 -12.27
CA GLU A 193 7.65 18.89 -11.02
C GLU A 193 6.23 19.33 -10.64
N SER A 194 5.31 19.43 -11.62
CA SER A 194 3.90 19.76 -11.36
C SER A 194 3.11 18.62 -10.70
N TRP A 195 3.62 17.39 -10.77
CA TRP A 195 3.00 16.21 -10.18
C TRP A 195 3.51 15.89 -8.77
N LEU A 196 4.48 16.65 -8.26
CA LEU A 196 5.20 16.29 -7.04
C LEU A 196 4.81 17.20 -5.88
N THR A 197 4.82 16.65 -4.67
CA THR A 197 4.80 17.50 -3.47
C THR A 197 6.06 18.35 -3.43
N PRO A 198 6.02 19.58 -2.86
CA PRO A 198 7.21 20.41 -2.73
C PRO A 198 8.38 19.70 -2.04
N ARG A 199 8.05 18.90 -1.01
CA ARG A 199 9.05 18.13 -0.26
C ARG A 199 9.78 17.14 -1.16
N TYR A 200 9.05 16.27 -1.86
CA TYR A 200 9.63 15.24 -2.71
C TYR A 200 10.38 15.84 -3.91
N ARG A 201 9.78 16.88 -4.51
CA ARG A 201 10.41 17.64 -5.59
C ARG A 201 11.80 18.15 -5.21
N ASP A 202 11.91 18.81 -4.06
CA ASP A 202 13.12 19.53 -3.69
C ASP A 202 14.19 18.62 -3.07
N LYS A 203 13.77 17.55 -2.37
CA LYS A 203 14.70 16.63 -1.68
C LYS A 203 15.20 15.48 -2.55
N ASP A 204 14.32 14.91 -3.37
CA ASP A 204 14.59 13.61 -4.01
C ASP A 204 14.66 13.77 -5.53
N TYR A 205 13.65 14.38 -6.14
CA TYR A 205 13.55 14.48 -7.60
C TYR A 205 14.60 15.42 -8.21
N ARG A 206 14.73 16.66 -7.73
CA ARG A 206 15.67 17.65 -8.30
C ARG A 206 17.13 17.20 -8.26
N PRO A 207 17.66 16.65 -7.14
CA PRO A 207 19.02 16.13 -7.11
C PRO A 207 19.25 14.99 -8.11
N LEU A 208 18.32 14.03 -8.18
CA LEU A 208 18.39 12.93 -9.15
C LEU A 208 18.36 13.45 -10.59
N PHE A 209 17.44 14.37 -10.89
CA PHE A 209 17.29 14.92 -12.23
C PHE A 209 18.47 15.81 -12.63
N ALA A 210 19.15 16.45 -11.68
CA ALA A 210 20.40 17.17 -11.95
C ALA A 210 21.49 16.21 -12.49
N THR A 211 21.61 15.01 -11.93
CA THR A 211 22.50 13.97 -12.46
C THR A 211 22.08 13.52 -13.85
N ILE A 212 20.77 13.37 -14.11
CA ILE A 212 20.26 13.06 -15.45
C ILE A 212 20.65 14.16 -16.44
N LYS A 213 20.45 15.44 -16.08
CA LYS A 213 20.81 16.59 -16.91
C LYS A 213 22.29 16.63 -17.28
N GLN A 214 23.16 16.23 -16.36
CA GLN A 214 24.60 16.19 -16.61
C GLN A 214 24.99 15.11 -17.63
N ASN A 215 24.31 13.96 -17.60
CA ASN A 215 24.75 12.76 -18.31
C ASN A 215 23.97 12.49 -19.62
N ALA A 216 22.65 12.69 -19.61
CA ALA A 216 21.76 12.33 -20.71
C ALA A 216 22.13 12.96 -22.07
N PRO A 217 22.60 14.21 -22.17
CA PRO A 217 23.06 14.77 -23.44
C PRO A 217 24.27 14.03 -24.03
N GLY A 218 25.20 13.59 -23.19
CA GLY A 218 26.41 12.89 -23.61
C GLY A 218 26.14 11.46 -24.11
N THR A 219 25.10 10.82 -23.59
CA THR A 219 24.64 9.49 -24.00
C THR A 219 23.49 9.53 -25.02
N GLN A 220 22.90 10.70 -25.25
CA GLN A 220 21.66 10.89 -26.01
C GLN A 220 20.53 9.97 -25.52
N THR A 221 20.39 9.82 -24.21
CA THR A 221 19.41 8.89 -23.63
C THR A 221 17.99 9.45 -23.73
N VAL A 222 17.06 8.59 -24.16
CA VAL A 222 15.62 8.81 -24.08
C VAL A 222 15.00 7.65 -23.32
N VAL A 223 14.26 7.97 -22.27
CA VAL A 223 13.47 7.03 -21.47
C VAL A 223 12.02 7.44 -21.62
N ALA A 224 11.16 6.51 -22.03
CA ALA A 224 9.72 6.67 -21.94
C ALA A 224 9.16 5.67 -20.92
N THR A 225 8.00 5.99 -20.37
CA THR A 225 7.30 5.15 -19.40
C THR A 225 5.91 4.81 -19.92
N LYS A 226 5.55 3.53 -19.80
CA LYS A 226 4.22 3.03 -20.13
C LYS A 226 3.68 2.27 -18.93
N VAL A 227 2.55 2.69 -18.40
CA VAL A 227 1.86 1.95 -17.35
C VAL A 227 1.27 0.68 -17.95
N VAL A 228 1.58 -0.46 -17.34
CA VAL A 228 1.00 -1.77 -17.69
C VAL A 228 -0.23 -2.02 -16.82
N GLU A 229 -0.05 -1.92 -15.50
CA GLU A 229 -1.10 -2.14 -14.53
C GLU A 229 -0.78 -1.42 -13.22
N SER A 230 -1.78 -1.23 -12.36
CA SER A 230 -1.58 -0.65 -11.04
C SER A 230 -2.55 -1.26 -10.02
N ALA A 231 -2.21 -1.16 -8.74
CA ALA A 231 -3.03 -1.64 -7.64
C ALA A 231 -2.84 -0.78 -6.38
N ILE A 232 -3.90 -0.61 -5.59
CA ILE A 232 -3.82 0.06 -4.30
C ILE A 232 -3.16 -0.90 -3.30
N VAL A 233 -2.05 -0.47 -2.71
CA VAL A 233 -1.35 -1.21 -1.63
C VAL A 233 -1.93 -0.80 -0.27
N ARG A 234 -2.20 0.50 -0.10
CA ARG A 234 -2.76 1.06 1.12
C ARG A 234 -3.66 2.24 0.79
N ALA A 235 -4.88 2.22 1.32
CA ALA A 235 -5.82 3.33 1.23
C ALA A 235 -5.84 4.16 2.52
N GLY A 236 -6.09 5.45 2.38
CA GLY A 236 -6.21 6.42 3.47
C GLY A 236 -6.94 7.67 2.98
N GLU A 237 -7.32 8.56 3.90
CA GLU A 237 -8.09 9.77 3.54
C GLU A 237 -7.28 10.77 2.73
N ASP A 238 -6.03 11.01 3.13
CA ASP A 238 -5.12 12.02 2.57
C ASP A 238 -3.83 11.43 1.99
N ARG A 239 -3.61 10.12 2.17
CA ARG A 239 -2.44 9.40 1.69
C ARG A 239 -2.83 8.02 1.18
N VAL A 240 -2.43 7.72 -0.04
CA VAL A 240 -2.69 6.43 -0.71
C VAL A 240 -1.40 5.92 -1.29
N GLU A 241 -1.15 4.63 -1.15
CA GLU A 241 0.01 3.97 -1.72
C GLU A 241 -0.42 3.07 -2.87
N VAL A 242 0.21 3.24 -4.02
CA VAL A 242 -0.15 2.59 -5.28
C VAL A 242 1.08 1.85 -5.80
N MET A 243 0.93 0.56 -6.08
CA MET A 243 1.92 -0.20 -6.85
C MET A 243 1.61 0.00 -8.33
N VAL A 244 2.62 0.34 -9.13
CA VAL A 244 2.50 0.51 -10.57
C VAL A 244 3.51 -0.39 -11.27
N LEU A 245 3.02 -1.27 -12.14
CA LEU A 245 3.80 -2.05 -13.08
C LEU A 245 3.95 -1.25 -14.37
N LEU A 246 5.18 -1.14 -14.87
CA LEU A 246 5.47 -0.28 -16.00
C LEU A 246 6.58 -0.83 -16.90
N ASP A 247 6.47 -0.50 -18.18
CA ASP A 247 7.51 -0.70 -19.18
C ASP A 247 8.29 0.59 -19.40
N ARG A 248 9.61 0.49 -19.48
CA ARG A 248 10.52 1.60 -19.75
C ARG A 248 11.35 1.36 -21.01
N PRO A 249 10.76 1.54 -22.21
CA PRO A 249 11.53 1.56 -23.44
C PRO A 249 12.58 2.68 -23.38
N THR A 250 13.83 2.29 -23.53
CA THR A 250 14.99 3.17 -23.43
C THR A 250 15.84 3.07 -24.70
N THR A 251 16.31 4.22 -25.18
CA THR A 251 17.28 4.32 -26.28
C THR A 251 18.43 5.23 -25.87
N ASN A 252 19.59 5.04 -26.50
CA ASN A 252 20.74 5.93 -26.37
C ASN A 252 21.58 5.90 -27.66
N LYS A 253 22.67 6.67 -27.71
CA LYS A 253 23.53 6.76 -28.90
C LYS A 253 24.18 5.44 -29.35
N GLN A 254 24.34 4.47 -28.44
CA GLN A 254 24.92 3.15 -28.74
C GLN A 254 23.84 2.14 -29.14
N GLN A 255 22.64 2.29 -28.61
CA GLN A 255 21.50 1.40 -28.86
C GLN A 255 20.27 2.22 -29.25
N THR A 256 20.08 2.37 -30.56
CA THR A 256 19.00 3.18 -31.15
C THR A 256 17.67 2.44 -31.27
N SER A 257 17.70 1.11 -31.22
CA SER A 257 16.49 0.29 -31.10
C SER A 257 16.05 0.25 -29.63
N PRO A 258 14.77 0.54 -29.30
CA PRO A 258 14.31 0.54 -27.91
C PRO A 258 14.54 -0.79 -27.21
N VAL A 259 15.21 -0.74 -26.05
CA VAL A 259 15.28 -1.85 -25.10
C VAL A 259 14.28 -1.56 -23.99
N THR A 260 13.35 -2.47 -23.77
CA THR A 260 12.30 -2.30 -22.75
C THR A 260 12.73 -2.95 -21.45
N TYR A 261 12.74 -2.16 -20.38
CA TYR A 261 12.91 -2.64 -19.01
C TYR A 261 11.55 -2.73 -18.34
N GLU A 262 11.22 -3.88 -17.78
CA GLU A 262 10.02 -4.11 -16.98
C GLU A 262 10.33 -3.79 -15.52
N ASP A 263 9.65 -2.77 -14.97
CA ASP A 263 9.88 -2.26 -13.63
C ASP A 263 8.57 -2.24 -12.82
N HIS A 264 8.70 -2.17 -11.50
CA HIS A 264 7.60 -1.87 -10.60
C HIS A 264 7.99 -0.71 -9.69
N VAL A 265 7.03 0.15 -9.38
CA VAL A 265 7.22 1.28 -8.49
C VAL A 265 6.06 1.39 -7.52
N ARG A 266 6.39 1.48 -6.24
CA ARG A 266 5.47 1.90 -5.18
C ARG A 266 5.48 3.42 -5.11
N VAL A 267 4.33 4.02 -5.40
CA VAL A 267 4.11 5.47 -5.42
C VAL A 267 3.26 5.84 -4.22
N THR A 268 3.77 6.73 -3.37
CA THR A 268 2.97 7.32 -2.30
C THR A 268 2.36 8.62 -2.80
N MET A 269 1.04 8.64 -2.92
CA MET A 269 0.25 9.81 -3.28
C MET A 269 -0.21 10.52 -2.01
N GLN A 270 -0.07 11.85 -2.00
CA GLN A 270 -0.58 12.73 -0.97
C GLN A 270 -1.60 13.70 -1.55
N ARG A 271 -2.73 13.87 -0.86
CA ARG A 271 -3.75 14.83 -1.23
C ARG A 271 -3.28 16.25 -0.88
N SER A 272 -3.34 17.16 -1.84
CA SER A 272 -3.03 18.58 -1.70
C SER A 272 -4.18 19.40 -2.26
N GLY A 273 -5.13 19.78 -1.41
CA GLY A 273 -6.39 20.39 -1.86
C GLY A 273 -7.26 19.36 -2.58
N ASP A 274 -7.56 19.61 -3.85
CA ASP A 274 -8.34 18.69 -4.70
C ASP A 274 -7.47 17.78 -5.57
N ASP A 275 -6.15 17.99 -5.56
CA ASP A 275 -5.20 17.22 -6.36
C ASP A 275 -4.50 16.13 -5.54
N TRP A 276 -4.04 15.10 -6.25
CA TRP A 276 -3.16 14.06 -5.72
C TRP A 276 -1.77 14.25 -6.31
N LEU A 277 -0.78 14.44 -5.45
CA LEU A 277 0.62 14.64 -5.83
C LEU A 277 1.48 13.48 -5.31
N VAL A 278 2.55 13.18 -6.03
CA VAL A 278 3.55 12.20 -5.63
C VAL A 278 4.36 12.77 -4.47
N ASP A 279 4.30 12.11 -3.32
CA ASP A 279 5.09 12.44 -2.14
C ASP A 279 6.28 11.50 -1.94
N ASP A 280 6.27 10.33 -2.57
CA ASP A 280 7.38 9.39 -2.53
C ASP A 280 7.31 8.35 -3.66
N MET A 281 8.46 7.81 -4.09
CA MET A 281 8.53 6.68 -5.02
C MET A 281 9.68 5.75 -4.64
N THR A 282 9.39 4.46 -4.53
CA THR A 282 10.36 3.41 -4.21
C THR A 282 10.19 2.20 -5.11
N THR A 283 11.29 1.56 -5.49
CA THR A 283 11.32 0.29 -6.25
C THR A 283 11.68 -0.85 -5.32
#